data_AF-A0A419DE34-F1
#
_entry.id   AF-A0A419DE34-F1
#
_cell.length_a   1.000
_cell.length_b   1.000
_cell.length_c   1.000
_cell.angle_alpha   90.00
_cell.angle_beta   90.00
_cell.angle_gamma   90.00
#
_symmetry.space_group_name_H-M   'P 1'
#
loop_
_entity.id
_entity.type
_entity.pdbx_description
1 polymer ?
#
loop_
_entity_poly.entity_id
_entity_poly.type
_entity_poly.pdbx_seq_one_letter_code
_entity_poly.pdbx_strand_id
1 'polypeptide(L)'
;MKNILSILVAVIGVVCIVFGVLFIMQAGDSKTIVVDELKASGVTLDNLDAKYDAAKAGLAQALGAGAAGTETAQSVGWQKTSLGLAKSNLGTIDFVQKSGILAIVIGAGLTLAGVGLMKKS
;
A
#
# COMPACT_ATOMS: atom_id res chain seq x y z
N MET A 1 -21.31 -0.48 -35.47
CA MET A 1 -21.27 -0.87 -34.05
C MET A 1 -19.96 -1.53 -33.64
N LYS A 2 -19.42 -2.52 -34.37
CA LYS A 2 -18.14 -3.19 -34.03
C LYS A 2 -16.95 -2.22 -33.88
N ASN A 3 -16.79 -1.27 -34.81
CA ASN A 3 -15.70 -0.27 -34.75
C ASN A 3 -15.78 0.65 -33.52
N ILE A 4 -17.00 1.02 -33.08
CA ILE A 4 -17.22 1.86 -31.90
C ILE A 4 -16.81 1.11 -30.63
N LEU A 5 -17.15 -0.18 -30.54
CA LEU A 5 -16.78 -1.03 -29.40
C LEU A 5 -15.25 -1.20 -29.32
N SER A 6 -14.58 -1.43 -30.44
CA SER A 6 -13.12 -1.62 -30.48
C SER A 6 -12.36 -0.35 -30.06
N ILE A 7 -12.84 0.83 -30.47
CA ILE A 7 -12.29 2.13 -30.04
C ILE A 7 -12.50 2.31 -28.52
N LEU A 8 -13.70 2.05 -28.01
CA LEU A 8 -13.99 2.13 -26.58
C LEU A 8 -13.05 1.24 -25.75
N VAL A 9 -12.88 -0.01 -26.17
CA VAL A 9 -11.97 -0.97 -25.50
C VAL A 9 -10.52 -0.46 -25.50
N ALA A 10 -10.05 0.08 -26.62
CA ALA A 10 -8.70 0.62 -26.72
C ALA A 10 -8.50 1.84 -25.80
N VAL A 11 -9.47 2.77 -25.76
CA VAL A 11 -9.43 3.97 -24.92
C VAL A 11 -9.47 3.61 -23.44
N ILE A 12 -10.33 2.67 -23.04
CA ILE A 12 -10.38 2.18 -21.65
C ILE A 12 -9.03 1.59 -21.26
N GLY A 13 -8.39 0.82 -22.15
CA GLY A 13 -7.04 0.30 -21.91
C GLY A 13 -6.01 1.39 -21.64
N VAL A 14 -6.00 2.45 -22.44
CA VAL A 14 -5.09 3.60 -22.25
C VAL A 14 -5.37 4.30 -20.92
N VAL A 15 -6.64 4.52 -20.56
CA VAL A 15 -7.03 5.12 -19.29
C VAL A 15 -6.55 4.28 -18.11
N CYS A 16 -6.70 2.95 -18.17
CA CYS A 16 -6.18 2.04 -17.14
C CYS A 16 -4.65 2.14 -16.98
N ILE A 17 -3.90 2.29 -18.07
CA ILE A 17 -2.43 2.49 -18.01
C ILE A 17 -2.11 3.80 -17.30
N VAL A 18 -2.78 4.90 -17.66
CA VAL A 18 -2.55 6.22 -17.04
C VAL A 18 -2.83 6.16 -15.54
N PHE A 19 -3.97 5.60 -15.12
CA PHE A 19 -4.27 5.43 -13.69
C PHE A 19 -3.28 4.50 -12.99
N GLY A 20 -2.83 3.44 -13.65
CA GLY A 20 -1.82 2.54 -13.10
C GLY A 20 -0.50 3.24 -12.82
N VAL A 21 -0.04 4.11 -13.72
CA VAL A 21 1.17 4.94 -13.51
C VAL A 21 0.97 5.91 -12.34
N LEU A 22 -0.19 6.60 -12.29
CA LEU A 22 -0.50 7.54 -11.21
C LEU A 22 -0.51 6.84 -9.84
N PHE A 23 -1.08 5.64 -9.73
CA PHE A 23 -1.07 4.87 -8.49
C PHE A 23 0.34 4.45 -8.06
N ILE A 24 1.21 4.08 -9.00
CA ILE A 24 2.62 3.74 -8.68
C ILE A 24 3.35 4.98 -8.15
N MET A 25 3.19 6.13 -8.81
CA MET A 25 3.84 7.38 -8.37
C MET A 25 3.36 7.81 -6.99
N GLN A 26 2.04 7.83 -6.78
CA GLN A 26 1.45 8.23 -5.50
C GLN A 26 1.83 7.28 -4.35
N ALA A 27 1.94 5.99 -4.63
CA ALA A 27 2.45 5.02 -3.66
C ALA A 27 3.92 5.27 -3.32
N GLY A 28 4.77 5.60 -4.31
CA GLY A 28 6.17 5.93 -4.08
C GLY A 28 6.37 7.14 -3.15
N ASP A 29 5.63 8.23 -3.40
CA ASP A 29 5.68 9.43 -2.57
C ASP A 29 5.18 9.14 -1.14
N SER A 30 4.06 8.42 -1.03
CA SER A 30 3.49 8.03 0.26
C SER A 30 4.44 7.14 1.07
N LYS A 31 5.15 6.21 0.40
CA LYS A 31 6.16 5.35 1.04
C LYS A 31 7.28 6.17 1.65
N THR A 32 7.76 7.16 0.89
CA THR A 32 8.86 8.03 1.32
C THR A 32 8.46 8.81 2.57
N ILE A 33 7.26 9.40 2.57
CA ILE A 33 6.73 10.13 3.74
C ILE A 33 6.68 9.24 4.99
N VAL A 34 6.09 8.03 4.89
CA VAL A 34 5.99 7.12 6.05
C VAL A 34 7.37 6.65 6.51
N VAL A 35 8.30 6.42 5.59
CA VAL A 35 9.68 6.04 5.93
C VAL A 35 10.42 7.17 6.64
N ASP A 36 10.23 8.42 6.20
CA ASP A 36 10.90 9.57 6.81
C ASP A 36 10.34 9.88 8.20
N GLU A 37 9.02 9.75 8.41
CA GLU A 37 8.39 9.84 9.74
C GLU A 37 8.86 8.73 10.69
N LEU A 38 9.01 7.50 10.18
CA LEU A 38 9.56 6.37 10.95
C LEU A 38 11.03 6.61 11.32
N LYS A 39 11.86 7.08 10.38
CA LYS A 39 13.26 7.43 10.63
C LYS A 39 13.40 8.54 11.67
N ALA A 40 12.55 9.56 11.62
CA ALA A 40 12.51 10.62 12.62
C ALA A 40 12.21 10.09 14.03
N SER A 41 11.47 8.98 14.12
CA SER A 41 11.18 8.26 15.37
C SER A 41 12.26 7.24 15.78
N GLY A 42 13.38 7.17 15.05
CA GLY A 42 14.46 6.18 15.28
C GLY A 42 14.06 4.74 14.94
N VAL A 43 13.06 4.55 14.07
CA VAL A 43 12.57 3.26 13.61
C VAL A 43 12.90 3.13 12.12
N THR A 44 13.55 2.04 11.74
CA THR A 44 13.81 1.71 10.33
C THR A 44 12.82 0.65 9.88
N LEU A 45 12.59 0.52 8.57
CA LEU A 45 11.74 -0.54 8.04
C LEU A 45 12.22 -1.93 8.48
N ASP A 46 13.52 -2.13 8.54
CA ASP A 46 14.15 -3.41 8.90
C ASP A 46 13.95 -3.79 10.37
N ASN A 47 13.76 -2.80 11.26
CA ASN A 47 13.54 -3.03 12.68
C ASN A 47 12.09 -2.76 13.12
N LEU A 48 11.22 -2.32 12.21
CA LEU A 48 9.81 -2.01 12.50
C LEU A 48 9.08 -3.23 13.05
N ASP A 49 9.29 -4.40 12.44
CA ASP A 49 8.68 -5.66 12.87
C ASP A 49 9.20 -6.09 14.23
N ALA A 50 10.52 -6.05 14.43
CA ALA A 50 11.13 -6.37 15.71
C ALA A 50 10.66 -5.43 16.84
N LYS A 51 10.52 -4.12 16.56
CA LYS A 51 10.02 -3.14 17.52
C LYS A 51 8.52 -3.31 17.79
N TYR A 52 7.73 -3.65 16.79
CA TYR A 52 6.31 -3.96 16.97
C TYR A 52 6.12 -5.20 17.85
N ASP A 53 6.88 -6.26 17.58
CA ASP A 53 6.82 -7.50 18.36
C ASP A 53 7.33 -7.30 19.79
N ALA A 54 8.39 -6.49 19.98
CA ALA A 54 8.84 -6.08 21.30
C ALA A 54 7.77 -5.28 22.07
N ALA A 55 7.09 -4.33 21.43
CA ALA A 55 6.01 -3.56 22.04
C ALA A 55 4.78 -4.45 22.35
N LYS A 56 4.47 -5.41 21.47
CA LYS A 56 3.41 -6.39 21.70
C LYS A 56 3.72 -7.31 22.87
N ALA A 57 4.95 -7.81 22.97
CA ALA A 57 5.41 -8.64 24.08
C ALA A 57 5.44 -7.86 25.40
N GLY A 58 5.95 -6.63 25.37
CA GLY A 58 5.97 -5.73 26.55
C GLY A 58 4.57 -5.40 27.04
N LEU A 59 3.61 -5.16 26.14
CA LEU A 59 2.21 -4.97 26.51
C LEU A 59 1.60 -6.24 27.12
N ALA A 60 1.86 -7.41 26.53
CA ALA A 60 1.38 -8.68 27.07
C ALA A 60 1.96 -8.97 28.46
N GLN A 61 3.23 -8.63 28.69
CA GLN A 61 3.90 -8.75 29.97
C GLN A 61 3.32 -7.77 31.01
N ALA A 62 3.10 -6.51 30.64
CA ALA A 62 2.49 -5.51 31.53
C ALA A 62 1.06 -5.90 31.92
N LEU A 63 0.26 -6.38 30.97
CA LEU A 63 -1.10 -6.86 31.24
C LEU A 63 -1.10 -8.14 32.09
N GLY A 64 -0.20 -9.09 31.80
CA GLY A 64 -0.05 -10.33 32.58
C GLY A 64 0.45 -10.09 34.01
N ALA A 65 1.20 -9.01 34.23
CA ALA A 65 1.62 -8.54 35.55
C ALA A 65 0.54 -7.74 36.29
N GLY A 66 -0.68 -7.63 35.76
CA GLY A 66 -1.78 -6.89 36.37
C GLY A 66 -1.65 -5.36 36.28
N ALA A 67 -0.71 -4.84 35.49
CA ALA A 67 -0.49 -3.40 35.30
C ALA A 67 -1.50 -2.76 34.33
N ALA A 68 -2.70 -3.35 34.19
CA ALA A 68 -3.75 -2.82 33.34
C ALA A 68 -4.16 -1.41 33.81
N GLY A 69 -4.11 -0.44 32.90
CA GLY A 69 -4.43 0.97 33.21
C GLY A 69 -3.28 1.77 33.84
N THR A 70 -2.09 1.19 34.01
CA THR A 70 -0.89 1.96 34.41
C THR A 70 -0.34 2.78 33.24
N GLU A 71 0.35 3.88 33.54
CA GLU A 71 1.03 4.72 32.52
C GLU A 71 2.04 3.91 31.69
N THR A 72 2.68 2.89 32.29
CA THR A 72 3.60 1.98 31.58
C THR A 72 2.86 1.10 30.59
N ALA A 73 1.72 0.51 30.95
CA ALA A 73 0.93 -0.28 30.01
C ALA A 73 0.31 0.59 28.90
N GLN A 74 -0.10 1.82 29.23
CA GLN A 74 -0.65 2.76 28.26
C GLN A 74 0.40 3.25 27.25
N SER A 75 1.60 3.63 27.71
CA SER A 75 2.70 4.08 26.84
C SER A 75 3.17 2.98 25.88
N VAL A 76 3.35 1.75 26.37
CA VAL A 76 3.71 0.59 25.53
C VAL A 76 2.55 0.22 24.58
N GLY A 77 1.29 0.39 25.02
CA GLY A 77 0.11 0.23 24.18
C GLY A 77 0.05 1.24 23.03
N TRP A 78 0.34 2.51 23.31
CA TRP A 78 0.43 3.56 22.30
C TRP A 78 1.56 3.29 21.32
N GLN A 79 2.73 2.87 21.80
CA GLN A 79 3.86 2.50 20.97
C GLN A 79 3.52 1.33 20.03
N LYS A 80 2.85 0.27 20.53
CA LYS A 80 2.35 -0.83 19.69
C LYS A 80 1.37 -0.31 18.63
N THR A 81 0.48 0.61 19.01
CA THR A 81 -0.56 1.14 18.11
C THR A 81 0.06 1.99 17.01
N SER A 82 0.99 2.89 17.33
CA SER A 82 1.66 3.74 16.34
C SER A 82 2.51 2.92 15.38
N LEU A 83 3.27 1.95 15.87
CA LEU A 83 4.04 1.03 15.02
C LEU A 83 3.13 0.15 14.15
N GLY A 84 1.98 -0.28 14.70
CA GLY A 84 0.97 -1.02 13.96
C GLY A 84 0.34 -0.19 12.83
N LEU A 85 0.04 1.08 13.07
CA LEU A 85 -0.45 2.01 12.06
C LEU A 85 0.59 2.23 10.95
N ALA A 86 1.85 2.44 11.32
CA ALA A 86 2.93 2.60 10.35
C ALA A 86 3.09 1.34 9.47
N LYS A 87 3.05 0.15 10.07
CA LYS A 87 3.10 -1.12 9.32
C LYS A 87 1.90 -1.31 8.40
N SER A 88 0.70 -0.96 8.86
CA SER A 88 -0.52 -1.00 8.04
C SER A 88 -0.43 -0.04 6.86
N ASN A 89 0.01 1.20 7.08
CA ASN A 89 0.16 2.21 6.03
C ASN A 89 1.16 1.75 4.97
N LEU A 90 2.32 1.21 5.37
CA LEU A 90 3.30 0.63 4.45
C LEU A 90 2.70 -0.52 3.62
N GLY A 91 1.89 -1.38 4.25
CA GLY A 91 1.18 -2.45 3.56
C GLY A 91 0.17 -1.92 2.54
N THR A 92 -0.60 -0.90 2.89
CA THR A 92 -1.53 -0.23 1.96
C THR A 92 -0.79 0.41 0.79
N ILE A 93 0.35 1.05 1.05
CA ILE A 93 1.18 1.67 0.01
C ILE A 93 1.72 0.61 -0.97
N ASP A 94 2.25 -0.51 -0.46
CA ASP A 94 2.69 -1.62 -1.31
C ASP A 94 1.53 -2.21 -2.13
N PHE A 95 0.34 -2.32 -1.53
CA PHE A 95 -0.87 -2.75 -2.23
C PHE A 95 -1.26 -1.80 -3.36
N VAL A 96 -1.24 -0.48 -3.13
CA VAL A 96 -1.54 0.53 -4.17
C VAL A 96 -0.50 0.46 -5.29
N GLN A 97 0.77 0.30 -4.96
CA GLN A 97 1.83 0.15 -5.96
C GLN A 97 1.62 -1.09 -6.84
N LYS A 98 1.35 -2.24 -6.22
CA LYS A 98 1.06 -3.50 -6.94
C LYS A 98 -0.23 -3.42 -7.78
N SER A 99 -1.25 -2.77 -7.25
CA SER A 99 -2.50 -2.52 -7.97
C SER A 99 -2.28 -1.62 -9.18
N GLY A 100 -1.42 -0.61 -9.08
CA GLY A 100 -1.00 0.23 -10.20
C GLY A 100 -0.30 -0.58 -11.30
N ILE A 101 0.63 -1.47 -10.93
CA ILE A 101 1.29 -2.38 -11.88
C ILE A 101 0.25 -3.28 -12.57
N LEU A 102 -0.68 -3.87 -11.81
CA LEU A 102 -1.74 -4.71 -12.38
C LEU A 102 -2.63 -3.93 -13.35
N ALA A 103 -2.99 -2.69 -13.01
CA ALA A 103 -3.77 -1.82 -13.89
C ALA A 103 -3.05 -1.51 -15.21
N ILE A 104 -1.72 -1.34 -15.18
CA ILE A 104 -0.91 -1.20 -16.41
C ILE A 104 -0.96 -2.47 -17.25
N VAL A 105 -0.79 -3.65 -16.64
CA VAL A 105 -0.82 -4.93 -17.37
C VAL A 105 -2.18 -5.17 -18.02
N ILE A 106 -3.27 -4.97 -17.26
CA ILE A 106 -4.64 -5.11 -17.78
C ILE A 106 -4.90 -4.05 -18.86
N GLY A 107 -4.48 -2.81 -18.63
CA GLY A 107 -4.65 -1.71 -19.58
C GLY A 107 -3.93 -1.97 -20.91
N ALA A 108 -2.68 -2.45 -20.86
CA ALA A 108 -1.93 -2.85 -22.04
C ALA A 108 -2.64 -3.98 -22.81
N GLY A 109 -3.17 -4.98 -22.09
CA GLY A 109 -3.96 -6.05 -22.68
C GLY A 109 -5.22 -5.54 -23.38
N LEU A 110 -5.97 -4.64 -22.75
CA LEU A 110 -7.17 -4.00 -23.32
C LEU A 110 -6.83 -3.16 -24.56
N THR A 111 -5.75 -2.38 -24.52
CA THR A 111 -5.31 -1.59 -25.68
C THR A 111 -4.96 -2.49 -26.86
N LEU A 112 -4.19 -3.55 -26.63
CA LEU A 112 -3.84 -4.52 -27.67
C LEU A 112 -5.07 -5.26 -28.21
N ALA A 113 -6.00 -5.67 -27.35
CA ALA A 113 -7.26 -6.31 -27.74
C ALA A 113 -8.13 -5.37 -28.59
N GLY A 114 -8.23 -4.10 -28.21
CA GLY A 114 -8.95 -3.07 -28.97
C GLY A 114 -8.36 -2.88 -30.36
N VAL A 115 -7.02 -2.77 -30.48
CA VAL A 115 -6.31 -2.66 -31.77
C VAL A 115 -6.47 -3.93 -32.61
N GLY A 116 -6.36 -5.11 -32.00
CA GLY A 116 -6.56 -6.39 -32.68
C GLY A 116 -7.98 -6.55 -33.24
N LEU A 117 -9.00 -6.11 -32.49
CA LEU A 117 -10.38 -6.09 -32.95
C LEU A 117 -10.59 -5.11 -34.10
N MET A 118 -9.92 -3.94 -34.09
CA MET A 118 -9.98 -2.98 -35.19
C MET A 118 -9.35 -3.52 -36.49
N LYS A 119 -8.29 -4.34 -36.40
CA LYS A 119 -7.67 -4.98 -37.59
C LYS A 119 -8.51 -6.10 -38.19
N LYS A 120 -9.37 -6.74 -37.39
CA LYS A 120 -10.21 -7.88 -37.80
C LYS A 120 -11.59 -7.44 -38.31
N SER A 121 -12.02 -6.22 -37.98
CA SER A 121 -13.31 -5.65 -38.41
C SER A 121 -13.19 -4.83 -39.68
#